data_AF-A0A962H452-F1
#
_entry.id   AF-A0A962H452-F1
#
_cell.length_a   1.000
_cell.length_b   1.000
_cell.length_c   1.000
_cell.angle_alpha   90.00
_cell.angle_beta   90.00
_cell.angle_gamma   90.00
#
_symmetry.space_group_name_H-M   'P 1'
#
loop_
_entity.id
_entity.type
_entity.pdbx_description
1 polymer ?
#
loop_
_entity_poly.entity_id
_entity_poly.type
_entity_poly.pdbx_seq_one_letter_code
_entity_poly.pdbx_strand_id
1 'polypeptide(L)'
;MTIATTDIKLRTSERLTDNADGGGRRTAGTIVDGQLNNLFQDTSRLDRVTGRVSLRKAYMHVDTANVDTLLGSHVILTDPP
;
A
#
# COMPACT_ATOMS: atom_id res chain seq x y z
N MET A 1 8.94 5.61 -23.88
CA MET A 1 9.21 4.16 -23.65
C MET A 1 8.02 3.59 -22.89
N THR A 2 7.58 2.37 -23.18
CA THR A 2 6.33 1.83 -22.64
C THR A 2 6.41 1.63 -21.12
N ILE A 3 5.39 2.08 -20.38
CA ILE A 3 5.18 1.72 -18.98
C ILE A 3 4.63 0.30 -18.95
N ALA A 4 5.35 -0.62 -18.30
CA ALA A 4 4.91 -1.99 -18.15
C ALA A 4 4.01 -2.15 -16.91
N THR A 5 3.22 -3.23 -16.88
CA THR A 5 2.40 -3.56 -15.70
C THR A 5 3.23 -3.79 -14.45
N THR A 6 4.45 -4.32 -14.61
CA THR A 6 5.43 -4.53 -13.53
C THR A 6 5.95 -3.24 -12.90
N ASP A 7 5.78 -2.10 -13.57
CA ASP A 7 6.26 -0.80 -13.09
C ASP A 7 5.24 -0.17 -12.13
N ILE A 8 3.98 -0.60 -12.16
CA ILE A 8 2.93 -0.13 -11.25
C ILE A 8 3.11 -0.83 -9.91
N LYS A 9 3.54 -0.09 -8.89
CA LYS A 9 3.81 -0.63 -7.56
C LYS A 9 3.11 0.16 -6.46
N LEU A 10 2.77 -0.56 -5.39
CA LEU A 10 2.28 0.02 -4.16
C LEU A 10 3.50 0.35 -3.27
N ARG A 11 3.59 1.60 -2.80
CA ARG A 11 4.71 2.11 -2.00
C ARG A 11 4.26 2.41 -0.57
N THR A 12 5.17 2.21 0.38
CA THR A 12 4.90 2.45 1.81
C THR A 12 4.94 3.93 2.15
N SER A 13 4.15 4.30 3.15
CA SER A 13 4.27 5.57 3.84
C SER A 13 5.49 5.59 4.77
N GLU A 14 5.96 6.79 5.10
CA GLU A 14 7.05 7.02 6.07
C GLU A 14 6.80 6.34 7.41
N ARG A 15 5.57 6.39 7.90
CA ARG A 15 5.11 5.65 9.08
C ARG A 15 3.96 4.76 8.67
N LEU A 16 4.17 3.46 8.74
CA LEU A 16 3.16 2.43 8.43
C LEU A 16 2.40 2.03 9.71
N THR A 17 1.94 3.02 10.46
CA THR A 17 1.19 2.85 11.71
C THR A 17 -0.22 3.41 11.57
N ASP A 18 -1.13 2.93 12.41
CA ASP A 18 -2.53 3.36 12.52
C ASP A 18 -2.70 4.35 13.68
N ASN A 19 -1.57 4.86 14.18
CA ASN A 19 -1.51 5.93 15.16
C ASN A 19 -1.93 7.27 14.52
N ALA A 20 -2.20 8.27 15.36
CA ALA A 20 -2.56 9.61 14.90
C ALA A 20 -1.47 10.27 14.03
N ASP A 21 -0.20 9.85 14.16
CA ASP A 21 0.94 10.33 13.38
C ASP A 21 1.29 9.43 12.17
N GLY A 22 0.46 8.42 11.90
CA GLY A 22 0.60 7.49 10.79
C GLY A 22 0.54 8.16 9.42
N GLY A 23 1.22 7.58 8.44
CA GLY A 23 1.34 8.15 7.10
C GLY A 23 2.66 8.90 6.89
N GLY A 24 2.60 10.17 6.48
CA GLY A 24 3.79 10.93 6.07
C GLY A 24 4.13 10.77 4.59
N ARG A 25 5.37 11.08 4.19
CA ARG A 25 5.76 11.09 2.77
C ARG A 25 5.83 9.68 2.20
N ARG A 26 5.76 9.56 0.88
CA ARG A 26 6.07 8.30 0.19
C ARG A 26 7.54 7.97 0.41
N THR A 27 7.85 6.72 0.74
CA THR A 27 9.23 6.24 0.80
C THR A 27 9.60 5.40 -0.42
N ALA A 28 10.82 4.88 -0.43
CA ALA A 28 11.28 3.89 -1.41
C ALA A 28 10.88 2.45 -1.04
N GLY A 29 10.16 2.23 0.06
CA GLY A 29 9.66 0.91 0.44
C GLY A 29 8.54 0.45 -0.48
N THR A 30 8.57 -0.82 -0.88
CA THR A 30 7.55 -1.44 -1.74
C THR A 30 6.69 -2.38 -0.92
N ILE A 31 5.38 -2.24 -1.07
CA ILE A 31 4.43 -3.22 -0.56
C ILE A 31 4.34 -4.32 -1.62
N VAL A 32 4.97 -5.44 -1.31
CA VAL A 32 5.08 -6.62 -2.18
C VAL A 32 3.81 -7.44 -2.09
N ASP A 33 3.31 -7.85 -3.25
CA ASP A 33 2.16 -8.76 -3.35
C ASP A 33 2.48 -10.13 -2.74
N GLY A 34 1.49 -10.74 -2.07
CA GLY A 34 1.63 -12.02 -1.37
C GLY A 34 2.51 -11.98 -0.10
N GLN A 35 3.11 -10.83 0.25
CA GLN A 35 3.90 -10.70 1.47
C GLN A 35 3.03 -10.34 2.67
N LEU A 36 2.93 -11.28 3.62
CA LEU A 36 2.28 -11.06 4.90
C LEU A 36 2.96 -9.94 5.69
N ASN A 37 2.16 -9.21 6.47
CA ASN A 37 2.62 -8.18 7.40
C ASN A 37 3.33 -6.96 6.79
N ASN A 38 3.25 -6.77 5.47
CA ASN A 38 3.90 -5.63 4.79
C ASN A 38 3.03 -4.37 4.73
N LEU A 39 1.71 -4.49 4.92
CA LEU A 39 0.77 -3.35 4.97
C LEU A 39 0.05 -3.27 6.32
N PHE A 40 -0.63 -4.36 6.69
CA PHE A 40 -1.27 -4.51 7.99
C PHE A 40 -0.50 -5.50 8.84
N GLN A 41 -0.35 -5.20 10.12
CA GLN A 41 0.27 -6.11 11.08
C GLN A 41 -0.68 -7.26 11.45
N ASP A 42 -0.13 -8.34 11.99
CA ASP A 42 -0.92 -9.44 12.51
C ASP A 42 -1.95 -8.96 13.55
N THR A 43 -3.15 -9.52 13.45
CA THR A 43 -4.26 -9.20 14.35
C THR A 43 -4.21 -10.13 15.56
N SER A 44 -4.24 -9.57 16.77
CA SER A 44 -4.23 -10.38 17.99
C SER A 44 -5.58 -11.10 18.21
N ARG A 45 -5.57 -12.13 19.07
CA ARG A 45 -6.82 -12.82 19.47
C ARG A 45 -7.82 -11.87 20.11
N LEU A 46 -7.35 -10.88 20.88
CA LEU A 46 -8.21 -9.89 21.52
C LEU A 46 -8.84 -8.99 20.47
N ASP A 47 -8.04 -8.48 19.53
CA ASP A 47 -8.52 -7.63 18.42
C ASP A 47 -9.60 -8.34 17.59
N ARG A 48 -9.48 -9.66 17.41
CA ARG A 48 -10.48 -10.47 16.70
C ARG A 48 -11.80 -10.60 17.46
N VAL A 49 -11.77 -10.60 18.80
CA VAL A 49 -12.97 -10.73 19.64
C VAL A 49 -13.66 -9.38 19.83
N THR A 50 -12.89 -8.32 20.07
CA THR A 50 -13.44 -6.98 20.34
C THR A 50 -13.79 -6.21 19.07
N GLY A 51 -13.24 -6.62 17.93
CA GLY A 51 -13.26 -5.85 16.69
C GLY A 51 -12.27 -4.69 16.77
N ARG A 52 -11.42 -4.56 15.75
CA ARG A 52 -10.49 -3.45 15.60
C ARG A 52 -10.55 -2.91 14.19
N VAL A 53 -10.57 -1.58 14.07
CA VAL A 53 -10.43 -0.88 12.79
C VAL A 53 -9.01 -0.32 12.74
N SER A 54 -8.26 -0.71 11.71
CA SER A 54 -6.93 -0.18 11.42
C SER A 54 -6.94 0.45 10.03
N LEU A 55 -6.45 1.69 9.95
CA LEU A 55 -6.28 2.38 8.68
C LEU A 55 -4.78 2.50 8.35
N ARG A 56 -4.44 2.34 7.07
CA ARG A 56 -3.07 2.46 6.56
C ARG A 56 -3.06 3.35 5.33
N LYS A 57 -2.04 4.19 5.22
CA LYS A 57 -1.78 5.00 4.02
C LYS A 57 -0.76 4.30 3.14
N ALA A 58 -1.11 4.07 1.89
CA ALA A 58 -0.21 3.56 0.87
C ALA A 58 -0.25 4.48 -0.36
N TYR A 59 0.76 4.37 -1.21
CA TYR A 59 0.91 5.22 -2.39
C TYR A 59 0.99 4.38 -3.66
N MET A 60 0.15 4.67 -4.64
CA MET A 60 0.35 4.16 -5.99
C MET A 60 1.50 4.91 -6.65
N HIS A 61 2.46 4.19 -7.23
CA HIS A 61 3.56 4.79 -7.96
C HIS A 61 3.94 3.97 -9.18
N VAL A 62 4.34 4.66 -10.24
CA VAL A 62 4.93 4.06 -11.42
C VAL A 62 6.45 4.18 -11.32
N ASP A 63 7.12 3.05 -11.13
CA ASP A 63 8.57 2.94 -11.06
C ASP A 63 9.17 2.89 -12.46
N THR A 64 9.37 4.05 -13.07
CA THR A 64 9.98 4.15 -14.39
C THR A 64 11.02 5.26 -14.43
N ALA A 65 12.06 5.05 -15.24
CA ALA A 65 13.05 6.08 -15.55
C ALA A 65 12.59 7.03 -16.66
N ASN A 66 11.41 6.78 -17.26
CA ASN A 66 10.83 7.65 -18.27
C ASN A 66 10.06 8.82 -17.61
N VAL A 67 9.68 9.79 -18.43
CA VAL A 67 8.82 10.93 -18.07
C VAL A 67 7.42 10.79 -18.68
N ASP A 68 7.08 9.58 -19.11
CA ASP A 68 5.80 9.30 -19.74
C ASP A 68 4.70 9.24 -18.66
N THR A 69 3.55 9.87 -18.93
CA THR A 69 2.45 9.93 -17.97
C THR A 69 1.52 8.72 -18.12
N LEU A 70 1.29 7.97 -17.04
CA LEU A 70 0.23 6.97 -17.00
C LEU A 70 -1.14 7.66 -16.90
N LEU A 71 -2.00 7.44 -17.90
CA LEU A 71 -3.37 7.97 -17.93
C LEU A 71 -4.37 6.87 -17.54
N GLY A 72 -5.40 7.22 -16.76
CA GLY A 72 -6.52 6.32 -16.49
C GLY A 72 -6.25 5.20 -15.46
N SER A 73 -5.43 5.45 -14.44
CA SER A 73 -5.21 4.48 -13.36
C SER A 73 -6.44 4.34 -12.46
N HIS A 74 -6.77 3.10 -12.08
CA HIS A 74 -7.82 2.79 -11.12
C HIS A 74 -7.31 1.78 -10.09
N VAL A 75 -7.95 1.78 -8.91
CA VAL A 75 -7.73 0.79 -7.85
C VAL A 75 -9.09 0.18 -7.53
N ILE A 76 -9.14 -1.15 -7.48
CA ILE A 76 -10.35 -1.91 -7.16
C ILE A 76 -10.03 -2.93 -6.08
N LEU A 77 -11.02 -3.23 -5.24
CA LEU A 77 -11.01 -4.36 -4.33
C LEU A 77 -11.87 -5.44 -4.98
N THR A 78 -11.24 -6.51 -5.47
CA THR A 78 -11.93 -7.58 -6.19
C THR A 78 -12.52 -8.63 -5.26
N ASP A 79 -11.84 -8.89 -4.15
CA ASP A 79 -12.18 -9.96 -3.21
C ASP A 79 -12.55 -9.39 -1.84
N PRO A 80 -13.57 -9.96 -1.18
CA PRO A 80 -13.92 -9.58 0.18
C PRO A 80 -12.81 -9.96 1.17
N PRO A 81 -12.64 -9.18 2.26
CA PRO A 81 -11.65 -9.44 3.32
C PRO A 81 -11.98 -10.66 4.18
#